data_AF-A0A2M8P184-F1
#
_entry.id   AF-A0A2M8P184-F1
#
_cell.length_a   1.000
_cell.length_b   1.000
_cell.length_c   1.000
_cell.angle_alpha   90.00
_cell.angle_beta   90.00
_cell.angle_gamma   90.00
#
_symmetry.space_group_name_H-M   'P 1'
#
loop_
_entity.id
_entity.type
_entity.pdbx_description
1 polymer ?
#
loop_
_entity_poly.entity_id
_entity_poly.type
_entity_poly.pdbx_seq_one_letter_code
_entity_poly.pdbx_strand_id
1 'polypeptide(L)' 'MAPIGLTIIGFGFSLTGQAIIAKSKGKPFWRWFGLGTLGLIVLNSGISIFGDAVKRRTLLALQERENTTL' A
#
# COMPACT_ATOMS: atom_id res chain seq x y z
N MET A 1 -9.42 -2.02 -10.69
CA MET A 1 -8.14 -2.31 -10.02
C MET A 1 -8.04 -1.76 -8.59
N ALA A 2 -9.15 -1.42 -7.92
CA ALA A 2 -9.14 -0.87 -6.55
C ALA A 2 -8.86 -1.89 -5.41
N PRO A 3 -9.31 -3.16 -5.46
CA PRO A 3 -9.15 -4.06 -4.30
C PRO A 3 -7.72 -4.58 -4.13
N ILE A 4 -6.97 -4.73 -5.23
CA ILE A 4 -5.60 -5.27 -5.22
C ILE A 4 -4.63 -4.37 -4.44
N GLY A 5 -4.73 -3.05 -4.60
CA GLY A 5 -3.88 -2.10 -3.85
C GLY A 5 -4.12 -2.18 -2.34
N LEU A 6 -5.38 -2.28 -1.93
CA LEU A 6 -5.74 -2.38 -0.51
C LEU A 6 -5.30 -3.72 0.11
N THR A 7 -5.44 -4.83 -0.62
CA THR A 7 -4.97 -6.15 -0.17
C THR A 7 -3.44 -6.19 -0.02
N ILE A 8 -2.70 -5.54 -0.93
CA ILE A 8 -1.23 -5.41 -0.86
C ILE A 8 -0.79 -4.60 0.37
N ILE A 9 -1.50 -3.51 0.68
CA ILE A 9 -1.25 -2.71 1.89
C ILE A 9 -1.51 -3.54 3.16
N GLY A 10 -2.65 -4.23 3.23
CA GLY A 10 -2.98 -5.11 4.36
C GLY A 10 -1.97 -6.26 4.54
N PHE A 11 -1.49 -6.85 3.44
CA PHE A 11 -0.46 -7.88 3.45
C PHE A 11 0.89 -7.34 3.96
N GLY A 12 1.30 -6.14 3.53
CA GLY A 12 2.49 -5.46 4.03
C GLY A 12 2.44 -5.14 5.54
N PHE A 13 1.26 -4.72 6.04
CA PHE A 13 1.03 -4.53 7.47
C PHE A 13 1.10 -5.85 8.25
N SER A 14 0.54 -6.93 7.71
CA SER A 14 0.56 -8.25 8.36
C SER A 14 1.98 -8.82 8.46
N LEU A 15 2.77 -8.66 7.39
CA LEU A 15 4.21 -8.95 7.37
C LEU A 15 4.96 -8.15 8.44
N THR A 16 4.73 -6.85 8.50
CA THR A 16 5.36 -5.95 9.49
C THR A 16 4.95 -6.32 10.93
N GLY A 17 3.70 -6.70 11.15
CA GLY A 17 3.19 -7.14 12.45
C GLY A 17 3.77 -8.48 12.91
N GLN A 18 3.77 -9.50 12.05
CA GLN A 18 4.43 -10.79 12.33
C GLN A 18 5.89 -10.61 12.65
N ALA A 19 6.49 -9.70 11.91
CA ALA A 19 7.82 -9.30 12.13
C ALA A 19 7.93 -8.77 13.60
N ILE A 20 7.19 -7.72 14.00
CA ILE A 20 7.31 -7.10 15.34
C ILE A 20 7.15 -8.15 16.46
N ILE A 21 6.25 -9.11 16.28
CA ILE A 21 6.04 -10.24 17.18
C ILE A 21 7.28 -11.15 17.23
N ALA A 22 7.93 -11.42 16.09
CA ALA A 22 9.18 -12.18 16.03
C ALA A 22 10.34 -11.46 16.74
N LYS A 23 10.41 -10.13 16.68
CA LYS A 23 11.33 -9.32 17.49
C LYS A 23 11.09 -9.53 18.98
N SER A 24 9.82 -9.46 19.39
CA SER A 24 9.41 -9.63 20.79
C SER A 24 9.70 -11.04 21.33
N LYS A 25 9.71 -12.06 20.46
CA LYS A 25 10.08 -13.44 20.80
C LYS A 25 11.59 -13.76 20.72
N GLY A 26 12.46 -12.78 20.44
CA GLY A 26 13.92 -12.98 20.39
C GLY A 26 14.45 -13.69 19.13
N LYS A 27 13.70 -13.71 18.02
CA LYS A 27 14.19 -14.26 16.74
C LYS A 27 15.27 -13.36 16.12
N PRO A 28 16.17 -13.91 15.28
CA PRO A 28 17.30 -13.18 14.71
C PRO A 28 16.87 -11.89 13.99
N PHE A 29 17.53 -10.78 14.34
CA PHE A 29 17.26 -9.43 13.85
C PHE A 29 17.12 -9.35 12.33
N TRP A 30 18.00 -10.04 11.61
CA TRP A 30 18.02 -10.09 10.14
C TRP A 30 16.73 -10.64 9.52
N ARG A 31 16.12 -11.64 10.16
CA ARG A 31 14.88 -12.27 9.65
C ARG A 31 13.67 -11.41 9.96
N TRP A 32 13.66 -10.73 11.11
CA TRP A 32 12.64 -9.77 11.45
C TRP A 32 12.68 -8.55 10.52
N PHE A 33 13.85 -7.94 10.42
CA PHE A 33 14.08 -6.72 9.67
C PHE A 33 13.82 -6.92 8.17
N GLY A 34 14.33 -8.02 7.58
CA GLY A 34 14.08 -8.34 6.17
C GLY A 34 12.60 -8.48 5.82
N LEU A 35 11.81 -9.20 6.64
CA LEU A 35 10.36 -9.34 6.43
C LEU A 35 9.61 -8.01 6.62
N GLY A 36 10.02 -7.18 7.58
CA GLY A 36 9.45 -5.85 7.79
C GLY A 36 9.73 -4.90 6.62
N THR A 37 10.99 -4.83 6.15
CA THR A 37 11.36 -3.97 5.02
C THR A 37 10.69 -4.41 3.73
N LEU A 38 10.59 -5.72 3.48
CA LEU A 38 9.82 -6.24 2.34
C LEU A 38 8.35 -5.82 2.43
N GLY A 39 7.75 -5.91 3.62
CA GLY A 39 6.38 -5.45 3.89
C GLY A 39 6.18 -3.95 3.60
N LEU A 40 7.15 -3.12 3.96
CA LEU A 40 7.17 -1.68 3.66
C LEU A 40 7.28 -1.38 2.16
N ILE A 41 8.13 -2.11 1.43
CA ILE A 41 8.27 -1.96 -0.03
C ILE A 41 6.94 -2.31 -0.73
N VAL A 42 6.32 -3.41 -0.31
CA VAL A 42 5.03 -3.87 -0.82
C VAL A 42 3.93 -2.85 -0.50
N LEU A 43 3.90 -2.32 0.72
CA LEU A 43 2.95 -1.30 1.14
C LEU A 43 3.11 0.01 0.34
N ASN A 44 4.34 0.49 0.16
CA ASN A 44 4.62 1.71 -0.61
C ASN A 44 4.24 1.55 -2.09
N SER A 45 4.51 0.37 -2.67
CA SER A 45 4.11 0.02 -4.03
C SER A 45 2.58 -0.04 -4.18
N GLY A 46 1.88 -0.62 -3.20
CA GLY A 46 0.41 -0.64 -3.16
C GLY A 46 -0.21 0.75 -3.09
N ILE A 47 0.38 1.65 -2.30
CA ILE A 47 -0.05 3.05 -2.20
C ILE A 47 0.14 3.79 -3.53
N SER A 48 1.26 3.58 -4.25
CA SER A 48 1.48 4.20 -5.57
C SER A 48 0.44 3.78 -6.60
N ILE A 49 0.11 2.47 -6.66
CA ILE A 49 -0.91 1.94 -7.59
C ILE A 49 -2.30 2.48 -7.23
N PHE A 50 -2.62 2.56 -5.93
CA PHE A 50 -3.86 3.16 -5.47
C PHE A 50 -3.94 4.65 -5.82
N GLY A 51 -2.84 5.39 -5.63
CA GLY A 51 -2.73 6.81 -5.96
C GLY A 51 -3.00 7.10 -7.44
N ASP A 52 -2.44 6.30 -8.36
CA ASP A 52 -2.66 6.49 -9.80
C ASP A 52 -4.14 6.24 -10.20
N ALA A 53 -4.76 5.21 -9.59
CA ALA A 53 -6.16 4.90 -9.82
C ALA A 53 -7.10 6.02 -9.32
N VAL A 54 -6.83 6.59 -8.15
CA VAL A 54 -7.58 7.74 -7.62
C VAL A 54 -7.35 8.96 -8.49
N LYS A 55 -6.10 9.25 -8.87
CA LYS A 55 -5.75 10.40 -9.70
C LYS A 55 -6.51 10.38 -11.02
N ARG A 56 -6.52 9.24 -11.74
CA ARG A 56 -7.28 9.09 -13.00
C ARG A 56 -8.78 9.33 -12.81
N ARG A 57 -9.36 8.81 -11.71
CA ARG A 57 -10.78 9.01 -11.41
C ARG A 57 -11.11 10.46 -11.10
N THR A 58 -10.26 11.16 -10.35
CA THR A 58 -10.46 12.57 -10.03
C THR A 58 -10.28 13.45 -11.27
N LEU A 59 -9.29 13.16 -12.12
CA LEU A 59 -9.06 13.90 -13.37
C LEU A 59 -10.25 13.77 -14.34
N LEU A 60 -10.81 12.56 -14.47
CA LEU A 60 -12.04 12.34 -15.22
C LEU A 60 -13.21 13.14 -14.64
N ALA A 61 -13.40 13.12 -13.32
CA ALA A 61 -14.47 13.86 -12.66
C ALA A 61 -14.33 15.39 -12.81
N LEU A 62 -13.10 15.91 -12.87
CA LEU A 62 -12.84 17.34 -13.10
C LEU A 62 -13.10 17.75 -14.56
N GLN A 63 -12.71 16.92 -15.53
CA GLN A 63 -12.96 17.19 -16.94
C GLN A 63 -14.46 17.18 -17.27
N GLU A 64 -15.22 16.31 -16.60
CA GLU A 64 -16.68 16.22 -16.74
C GLU A 64 -17.39 17.42 -16.10
N ARG A 65 -16.82 17.99 -15.03
CA ARG A 65 -17.26 19.25 -14.42
C ARG A 65 -17.03 20.44 -15.36
N GLU A 66 -15.87 20.52 -16.00
CA GLU A 66 -15.52 21.59 -16.95
C GLU A 66 -16.45 21.60 -18.17
N ASN A 67 -16.77 20.42 -18.72
CA ASN A 67 -17.64 20.29 -19.90
C ASN A 67 -19.13 20.56 -19.63
N THR A 68 -19.57 20.54 -18.36
CA THR A 68 -20.96 20.87 -17.96
C THR A 68 -21.17 22.38 -17.73
N THR A 69 -20.08 23.12 -17.55
CA THR A 69 -20.11 24.58 -17.34
C THR A 69 -19.99 25.41 -18.62
N LEU A 70 -19.85 24.75 -19.78
CA LEU A 70 -19.91 25.34 -21.12
C LEU A 70 -21.27 25.08 -21.76
#